data_AF-A0A3D6BVL8-F1
#
_entry.id   AF-A0A3D6BVL8-F1
#
_cell.length_a   1.000
_cell.length_b   1.000
_cell.length_c   1.000
_cell.angle_alpha   90.00
_cell.angle_beta   90.00
_cell.angle_gamma   90.00
#
_symmetry.space_group_name_H-M   'P 1'
#
loop_
_entity.id
_entity.type
_entity.pdbx_description
1 polymer ?
#
loop_
_entity_poly.entity_id
_entity_poly.type
_entity_poly.pdbx_seq_one_letter_code
_entity_poly.pdbx_strand_id
1 'polypeptide(L)' 'ESLVKLNIHIVQGQNAYGAFQVSQKFLGQNPNPPIITVLYVAGLINPEFLLEIDAIAFKPEK' A
#
# COMPACT_ATOMS: atom_id res chain seq x y z
N GLU A 1 7.79 -6.65 9.95
CA GLU A 1 9.02 -5.98 10.41
C GLU A 1 10.00 -5.64 9.28
N SER A 2 10.21 -6.49 8.28
CA SER A 2 11.14 -6.20 7.15
C SER A 2 10.63 -5.26 6.05
N LEU A 3 9.35 -4.87 6.08
CA LEU A 3 8.75 -4.05 5.02
C LEU A 3 9.20 -2.59 5.15
N VAL A 4 9.83 -2.04 4.11
CA VAL A 4 10.41 -0.69 4.14
C VAL A 4 9.64 0.33 3.32
N LYS A 5 8.98 -0.07 2.23
CA LYS A 5 8.21 0.84 1.37
C LYS A 5 6.98 0.17 0.77
N LEU A 6 5.91 0.95 0.65
CA LEU A 6 4.69 0.62 -0.09
C LEU A 6 4.39 1.73 -1.11
N ASN A 7 4.22 1.35 -2.37
CA ASN A 7 3.58 2.16 -3.40
C ASN A 7 2.16 1.61 -3.61
N ILE A 8 1.14 2.43 -3.39
CA ILE A 8 -0.26 2.03 -3.50
C ILE A 8 -0.89 2.81 -4.66
N HIS A 9 -1.32 2.08 -5.68
CA HIS A 9 -2.01 2.64 -6.86
C HIS A 9 -3.49 2.35 -6.71
N ILE A 10 -4.30 3.39 -6.54
CA ILE A 10 -5.76 3.28 -6.35
C ILE A 10 -6.45 3.71 -7.64
N VAL A 11 -7.42 2.95 -8.14
CA VAL A 11 -8.19 3.36 -9.32
C VAL A 11 -9.00 4.61 -8.99
N GLN A 12 -9.05 5.58 -9.90
CA GLN A 12 -9.84 6.82 -9.73
C GLN A 12 -11.30 6.51 -9.35
N GLY A 13 -11.84 7.29 -8.41
CA GLY A 13 -13.22 7.12 -7.89
C GLY A 13 -13.34 6.16 -6.69
N GLN A 14 -12.30 5.42 -6.34
CA GLN A 14 -12.30 4.56 -5.15
C GLN A 14 -12.08 5.34 -3.85
N ASN A 15 -12.55 4.79 -2.72
CA ASN A 15 -12.46 5.44 -1.41
C ASN A 15 -11.10 5.22 -0.73
N ALA A 16 -10.15 6.12 -0.99
CA ALA A 16 -8.82 6.07 -0.36
C ALA A 16 -8.84 6.25 1.17
N TYR A 17 -9.78 7.04 1.72
CA TYR A 17 -9.86 7.24 3.17
C TYR A 17 -10.31 5.95 3.89
N GLY A 18 -11.29 5.24 3.33
CA GLY A 18 -11.70 3.93 3.81
C GLY A 18 -10.56 2.90 3.75
N ALA A 19 -9.79 2.90 2.65
CA ALA A 19 -8.60 2.07 2.52
C ALA A 19 -7.56 2.38 3.62
N PHE A 20 -7.31 3.66 3.90
CA PHE A 20 -6.41 4.10 4.97
C PHE A 20 -6.87 3.60 6.35
N GLN A 21 -8.15 3.76 6.69
CA GLN A 21 -8.70 3.28 7.97
C GLN A 21 -8.50 1.77 8.15
N VAL A 22 -8.70 0.99 7.10
CA VAL A 22 -8.47 -0.46 7.13
C VAL A 22 -6.98 -0.76 7.26
N SER A 23 -6.10 -0.04 6.56
CA SER A 23 -4.65 -0.27 6.64
C SER A 23 -4.08 -0.02 8.03
N GLN A 24 -4.66 0.90 8.82
CA GLN A 24 -4.23 1.18 10.20
C GLN A 24 -4.33 -0.05 11.12
N LYS A 25 -5.19 -1.04 10.81
CA LYS A 25 -5.26 -2.30 11.56
C LYS A 25 -3.98 -3.14 11.44
N PHE A 26 -3.23 -2.97 10.35
CA PHE A 26 -2.01 -3.74 10.05
C PHE A 26 -0.75 -2.90 10.21
N LEU A 27 -0.78 -1.66 9.70
CA LEU A 27 0.38 -0.77 9.66
C LEU A 27 0.47 0.14 10.89
N GLY A 28 -0.67 0.47 11.51
CA GLY A 28 -0.72 1.41 12.64
C GLY A 28 -0.13 0.87 13.95
N GLN A 29 0.02 -0.46 14.05
CA GLN A 29 0.65 -1.11 15.21
C GLN A 29 2.15 -1.40 14.98
N ASN A 30 2.68 -1.10 13.79
CA ASN A 30 4.07 -1.36 13.48
C ASN A 30 4.95 -0.24 14.07
N PRO A 31 5.88 -0.54 15.00
CA PRO A 31 6.77 0.48 15.58
C PRO A 31 7.71 1.11 14.55
N ASN A 32 7.96 0.41 13.43
CA ASN A 32 8.75 0.90 12.30
C ASN A 32 7.91 0.82 11.02
N PRO A 33 6.95 1.75 10.82
CA PRO A 33 6.06 1.70 9.67
C PRO A 33 6.86 1.92 8.36
N PRO A 34 6.47 1.26 7.26
CA PRO A 34 7.08 1.53 5.96
C PRO A 34 6.76 2.96 5.52
N ILE A 35 7.58 3.53 4.65
CA ILE A 35 7.20 4.74 3.92
C ILE A 35 6.10 4.39 2.90
N ILE A 36 5.07 5.23 2.80
CA ILE A 36 3.90 4.96 1.97
C ILE A 36 3.72 6.08 0.96
N THR A 37 3.56 5.72 -0.32
CA THR A 37 3.14 6.63 -1.39
C THR A 37 1.81 6.12 -1.94
N VAL A 38 0.83 7.01 -2.09
CA VAL A 38 -0.48 6.67 -2.65
C VAL A 38 -0.74 7.57 -3.85
N LEU A 39 -1.10 6.95 -4.98
CA LEU A 39 -1.44 7.65 -6.22
C LEU A 39 -2.79 7.15 -6.74
N TYR A 40 -3.56 8.05 -7.34
CA TYR A 40 -4.68 7.66 -8.17
C TYR A 40 -4.21 7.35 -9.59
N VAL A 41 -4.65 6.22 -10.14
CA VAL A 41 -4.36 5.78 -11.51
C VAL A 41 -5.65 5.61 -12.30
N ALA A 42 -5.55 5.72 -13.63
CA ALA A 42 -6.72 5.59 -14.52
C ALA A 42 -7.26 4.14 -14.57
N GLY A 43 -6.43 3.14 -14.31
CA GLY A 43 -6.79 1.73 -14.31
C GLY A 43 -5.60 0.84 -13.98
N LEU A 44 -5.87 -0.45 -13.79
CA LEU A 44 -4.89 -1.51 -13.52
C LEU A 44 -4.99 -2.60 -14.59
N ILE A 45 -4.01 -3.52 -14.62
CA ILE A 45 -3.99 -4.60 -15.64
C ILE A 45 -5.22 -5.50 -15.56
N ASN A 46 -5.69 -5.80 -14.34
CA ASN A 46 -6.99 -6.43 -14.13
C ASN A 46 -8.04 -5.34 -13.87
N PRO A 47 -9.05 -5.19 -14.76
CA PRO A 47 -10.08 -4.17 -14.60
C PRO A 47 -10.91 -4.30 -13.32
N GLU A 48 -11.00 -5.50 -12.75
CA GLU A 48 -11.78 -5.75 -11.53
C GLU A 48 -11.03 -5.34 -10.25
N PHE A 49 -9.75 -5.00 -10.34
CA PHE A 49 -8.97 -4.59 -9.18
C PHE A 49 -9.21 -3.12 -8.85
N LEU A 50 -9.43 -2.86 -7.56
CA LEU A 50 -9.68 -1.51 -7.04
C LEU A 50 -8.39 -0.76 -6.68
N LEU A 51 -7.33 -1.53 -6.38
CA LEU A 51 -6.00 -1.03 -6.06
C LEU A 51 -4.94 -2.09 -6.34
N GLU A 52 -3.70 -1.64 -6.46
CA GLU A 52 -2.50 -2.47 -6.50
C GLU A 52 -1.48 -1.96 -5.48
N ILE A 53 -0.70 -2.88 -4.89
CA ILE A 53 0.35 -2.54 -3.92
C ILE A 53 1.67 -3.16 -4.40
N ASP A 54 2.65 -2.28 -4.62
CA ASP A 54 4.05 -2.66 -4.83
C ASP A 54 4.82 -2.45 -3.52
N ALA A 55 5.53 -3.49 -3.08
CA ALA A 55 6.12 -3.59 -1.76
C ALA A 55 7.62 -3.88 -1.83
N ILE A 56 8.41 -3.11 -1.09
CA ILE A 56 9.85 -3.31 -0.93
C ILE A 56 10.12 -3.73 0.50
N ALA A 57 10.88 -4.81 0.68
CA ALA A 57 11.29 -5.32 1.97
C ALA A 57 12.81 -5.50 2.04
N PHE A 58 13.38 -5.26 3.21
CA PHE A 58 14.80 -5.49 3.49
C PHE A 58 15.01 -6.90 4.06
N LYS A 59 15.92 -7.64 3.45
CA LYS A 59 16.41 -8.92 3.95
C LYS A 59 17.92 -8.80 4.19
N PRO A 60 18.40 -8.91 5.45
CA PRO A 60 19.83 -8.92 5.72
C PRO A 60 20.54 -10.05 4.96
N GLU A 61 21.74 -9.78 4.46
CA GLU A 61 22.68 -10.85 4.12
C GLU A 61 23.15 -11.49 5.43
N LYS A 62 23.26 -12.82 5.46
CA LYS A 62 23.65 -13.56 6.66
C LYS A 62 25.05 -13.16 7.13
#